data_AF-A0A3B4UAN7-F1
#
_entry.id   AF-A0A3B4UAN7-F1
#
_cell.length_a   1.000
_cell.length_b   1.000
_cell.length_c   1.000
_cell.angle_alpha   90.00
_cell.angle_beta   90.00
_cell.angle_gamma   90.00
#
_symmetry.space_group_name_H-M   'P 1'
#
loop_
_entity.id
_entity.type
_entity.pdbx_description
1 polymer ?
#
loop_
_entity_poly.entity_id
_entity_poly.type
_entity_poly.pdbx_seq_one_letter_code
_entity_poly.pdbx_strand_id
1 'polypeptide(L)'
;MLGNTGPVRPFPGRVLEPGWNTVRVLGVCAGMGPVLVCPWGICIDKDGNVLVADWGEEHRVLLYPAQGVGWPIVTQGLSSPRGLSLLPEGQLAVSDSMHHCIKIYRYKATQGQRE
;
A
#
# COMPACT_ATOMS: atom_id res chain seq x y z
N MET A 1 -7.70 36.55 32.39
CA MET A 1 -7.05 35.76 31.32
C MET A 1 -8.14 35.14 30.46
N LEU A 2 -8.61 35.85 29.43
CA LEU A 2 -9.62 35.34 28.50
C LEU A 2 -8.89 34.56 27.39
N GLY A 3 -9.13 33.25 27.31
CA GLY A 3 -8.56 32.37 26.29
C GLY A 3 -9.23 32.63 24.93
N ASN A 4 -8.43 33.07 23.97
CA ASN A 4 -8.86 33.36 22.61
C ASN A 4 -9.00 32.05 21.82
N THR A 5 -10.21 31.49 21.71
CA THR A 5 -10.51 30.41 20.75
C THR A 5 -10.81 31.06 19.40
N GLY A 6 -9.79 31.23 18.58
CA GLY A 6 -9.98 31.59 17.17
C GLY A 6 -10.82 30.54 16.44
N PRO A 7 -11.51 30.91 15.34
CA PRO A 7 -12.36 29.98 14.61
C PRO A 7 -11.53 28.82 14.08
N VAL A 8 -11.88 27.61 14.52
CA VAL A 8 -11.42 26.36 13.91
C VAL A 8 -11.82 26.37 12.44
N ARG A 9 -10.84 26.46 11.54
CA ARG A 9 -11.11 26.31 10.11
C ARG A 9 -11.58 24.87 9.90
N PRO A 10 -12.82 24.63 9.40
CA PRO A 10 -13.21 23.29 9.04
C PRO A 10 -12.27 22.85 7.91
N PHE A 11 -11.49 21.79 8.17
CA PHE A 11 -10.88 21.04 7.08
C PHE A 11 -12.03 20.63 6.15
N PRO A 12 -11.93 20.84 4.83
CA PRO A 12 -12.89 20.28 3.91
C PRO A 12 -12.67 18.76 3.94
N GLY A 13 -13.30 18.09 4.90
CA GLY A 13 -13.52 16.66 4.83
C GLY A 13 -14.23 16.45 3.51
N ARG A 14 -13.54 15.81 2.55
CA ARG A 14 -14.20 15.31 1.35
C ARG A 14 -15.29 14.38 1.84
N VAL A 15 -16.52 14.88 1.85
CA VAL A 15 -17.71 14.05 2.00
C VAL A 15 -17.59 13.03 0.88
N LEU A 16 -17.49 11.75 1.24
CA LEU A 16 -17.57 10.67 0.27
C LEU A 16 -18.85 10.88 -0.51
N GLU A 17 -18.77 10.96 -1.84
CA GLU A 17 -19.98 11.09 -2.65
C GLU A 17 -20.96 9.98 -2.24
N PRO A 18 -22.27 10.27 -2.06
CA PRO A 18 -23.24 9.31 -1.54
C PRO A 18 -23.30 7.99 -2.32
N GLY A 19 -22.80 7.98 -3.55
CA GLY A 19 -22.89 6.87 -4.49
C GLY A 19 -21.89 5.72 -4.30
N TRP A 20 -20.89 5.81 -3.41
CA TRP A 20 -19.87 4.76 -3.23
C TRP A 20 -19.30 4.24 -4.56
N ASN A 21 -19.09 5.15 -5.51
CA ASN A 21 -18.66 4.79 -6.86
C ASN A 21 -17.23 4.22 -6.84
N THR A 22 -17.05 3.07 -7.47
CA THR A 22 -15.71 2.49 -7.63
C THR A 22 -14.91 3.32 -8.62
N VAL A 23 -13.87 4.01 -8.13
CA VAL A 23 -13.04 4.91 -8.94
C VAL A 23 -12.01 4.14 -9.78
N ARG A 24 -11.50 3.02 -9.25
CA ARG A 24 -10.46 2.22 -9.92
C ARG A 24 -10.50 0.77 -9.43
N VAL A 25 -10.40 -0.18 -10.37
CA VAL A 25 -10.27 -1.62 -10.10
C VAL A 25 -8.88 -2.07 -10.54
N LEU A 26 -8.18 -2.84 -9.70
CA LEU A 26 -6.81 -3.30 -9.94
C LEU A 26 -6.75 -4.83 -9.84
N GLY A 27 -5.81 -5.43 -10.57
CA GLY A 27 -5.51 -6.87 -10.44
C GLY A 27 -6.58 -7.83 -10.95
N VAL A 28 -7.54 -7.38 -11.77
CA VAL A 28 -8.58 -8.25 -12.38
C VAL A 28 -8.25 -8.74 -13.79
N CYS A 29 -7.41 -8.02 -14.53
CA CYS A 29 -7.03 -8.40 -15.89
C CYS A 29 -5.52 -8.21 -16.12
N ALA A 30 -4.96 -9.07 -16.97
CA ALA A 30 -3.52 -9.08 -17.26
C ALA A 30 -3.01 -7.76 -17.89
N GLY A 31 -3.89 -6.99 -18.54
CA GLY A 31 -3.55 -5.68 -19.11
C GLY A 31 -3.22 -4.61 -18.07
N MET A 32 -3.59 -4.81 -16.80
CA MET A 32 -3.29 -3.90 -15.69
C MET A 32 -2.13 -4.39 -14.80
N GLY A 33 -1.51 -5.50 -15.18
CA GLY A 33 -0.44 -6.16 -14.42
C GLY A 33 -0.86 -7.57 -14.00
N PRO A 34 -0.15 -8.18 -13.03
CA PRO A 34 -0.51 -9.50 -12.55
C PRO A 34 -1.95 -9.54 -12.03
N VAL A 35 -2.65 -10.64 -12.29
CA VAL A 35 -4.00 -10.87 -11.74
C VAL A 35 -3.86 -11.31 -10.28
N LEU A 36 -4.59 -10.64 -9.38
CA LEU A 36 -4.63 -10.98 -7.95
C LEU A 36 -5.40 -12.28 -7.76
N VAL A 37 -4.92 -13.13 -6.86
CA VAL A 37 -5.54 -14.43 -6.57
C VAL A 37 -6.19 -14.38 -5.19
N CYS A 38 -5.44 -14.03 -4.15
CA CYS A 38 -5.91 -13.93 -2.76
C CYS A 38 -5.35 -12.64 -2.12
N PRO A 39 -5.86 -11.45 -2.50
CA PRO A 39 -5.41 -10.18 -1.93
C PRO A 39 -5.87 -10.06 -0.47
N TRP A 40 -4.92 -9.91 0.45
CA TRP A 40 -5.20 -9.95 1.90
C TRP A 40 -4.97 -8.63 2.60
N GLY A 41 -3.91 -7.92 2.24
CA GLY A 41 -3.58 -6.63 2.82
C GLY A 41 -3.04 -5.69 1.79
N ILE A 42 -3.28 -4.40 2.03
CA ILE A 42 -2.85 -3.33 1.14
C ILE A 42 -2.19 -2.21 1.94
N CYS A 43 -1.28 -1.49 1.30
CA CYS A 43 -0.86 -0.17 1.75
C CYS A 43 -0.69 0.76 0.54
N ILE A 44 -0.71 2.06 0.78
CA ILE A 44 -0.61 3.08 -0.27
C ILE A 44 0.58 3.97 0.06
N ASP A 45 1.47 4.18 -0.91
CA ASP A 45 2.61 5.07 -0.73
C ASP A 45 2.25 6.54 -0.98
N LYS A 46 3.19 7.44 -0.68
CA LYS A 46 3.03 8.88 -0.88
C LYS A 46 2.80 9.31 -2.33
N ASP A 47 3.16 8.45 -3.30
CA ASP A 47 3.01 8.70 -4.72
C ASP A 47 1.69 8.10 -5.27
N GLY A 48 0.86 7.51 -4.40
CA GLY A 48 -0.44 6.92 -4.74
C GLY A 48 -0.37 5.51 -5.34
N ASN A 49 0.78 4.85 -5.23
CA ASN A 49 0.97 3.46 -5.64
C ASN A 49 0.35 2.54 -4.58
N VAL A 50 -0.38 1.52 -5.03
CA VAL A 50 -1.03 0.54 -4.17
C VAL A 50 -0.17 -0.71 -4.12
N LEU A 51 0.29 -1.07 -2.93
CA LEU A 51 0.98 -2.32 -2.68
C LEU A 51 -0.03 -3.34 -2.14
N VAL A 52 0.07 -4.58 -2.59
CA VAL A 52 -0.89 -5.64 -2.25
C VAL A 52 -0.13 -6.90 -1.86
N ALA A 53 -0.46 -7.45 -0.69
CA ALA A 53 -0.06 -8.80 -0.28
C ALA A 53 -1.04 -9.78 -0.92
N ASP A 54 -0.53 -10.60 -1.83
CA ASP A 54 -1.29 -11.60 -2.57
C ASP A 54 -0.82 -12.99 -2.14
N TRP A 55 -1.63 -13.64 -1.29
CA TRP A 55 -1.41 -15.00 -0.82
C TRP A 55 -1.95 -16.06 -1.82
N GLY A 56 -1.99 -15.74 -3.11
CA GLY A 56 -2.15 -16.77 -4.13
C GLY A 56 -0.99 -17.77 -4.10
N GLU A 57 -1.01 -18.75 -5.00
CA GLU A 57 0.02 -19.79 -5.16
C GLU A 57 1.47 -19.27 -5.10
N GLU A 58 1.70 -18.07 -5.65
CA GLU A 58 3.03 -17.45 -5.75
C GLU A 58 3.48 -16.66 -4.50
N HIS A 59 2.64 -16.54 -3.47
CA HIS A 59 2.95 -15.91 -2.18
C HIS A 59 3.77 -14.60 -2.31
N ARG A 60 3.15 -13.54 -2.84
CA ARG A 60 3.88 -12.38 -3.37
C ARG A 60 3.37 -11.04 -2.83
N VAL A 61 4.20 -10.02 -3.01
CA VAL A 61 3.77 -8.61 -2.90
C VAL A 61 3.83 -7.97 -4.28
N LEU A 62 2.71 -7.38 -4.68
CA LEU A 62 2.55 -6.66 -5.93
C LEU A 62 2.52 -5.15 -5.67
N LEU A 63 2.96 -4.38 -6.66
CA LEU A 63 2.77 -2.94 -6.72
C LEU A 63 1.96 -2.60 -7.95
N TYR A 64 0.88 -1.85 -7.76
CA TYR A 64 0.12 -1.20 -8.81
C TYR A 64 0.38 0.31 -8.74
N PRO A 65 1.01 0.90 -9.76
CA PRO A 65 1.30 2.31 -9.73
C PRO A 65 0.01 3.13 -9.79
N ALA A 66 0.06 4.40 -9.40
CA ALA A 66 -1.07 5.31 -9.56
C ALA A 66 -1.53 5.40 -11.03
N GLN A 67 -0.58 5.28 -11.96
CA GLN A 67 -0.77 5.27 -13.42
C GLN A 67 0.13 4.18 -14.02
N GLY A 68 -0.42 3.38 -14.94
CA GLY A 68 0.31 2.32 -15.63
C GLY A 68 -0.03 0.92 -15.16
N VAL A 69 0.86 -0.01 -15.47
CA VAL A 69 0.68 -1.46 -15.27
C VAL A 69 1.40 -1.88 -13.99
N GLY A 70 0.79 -2.73 -13.17
CA GLY A 70 1.41 -3.25 -11.96
C GLY A 70 2.46 -4.34 -12.22
N TRP A 71 3.30 -4.59 -11.22
CA TRP A 71 4.36 -5.61 -11.27
C TRP A 71 4.65 -6.20 -9.88
N PRO A 72 5.21 -7.43 -9.80
CA PRO A 72 5.64 -7.99 -8.53
C PRO A 72 6.91 -7.31 -8.01
N ILE A 73 6.95 -7.03 -6.71
CA ILE A 73 8.11 -6.43 -6.03
C ILE A 73 8.77 -7.39 -5.04
N VAL A 74 8.03 -8.38 -4.54
CA VAL A 74 8.56 -9.48 -3.72
C VAL A 74 7.90 -10.77 -4.20
N THR A 75 8.68 -11.73 -4.67
CA THR A 75 8.18 -12.99 -5.23
C THR A 75 8.72 -14.22 -4.51
N GLN A 76 9.62 -14.06 -3.54
CA GLN A 76 10.35 -15.15 -2.92
C GLN A 76 10.54 -14.90 -1.44
N GLY A 77 10.66 -15.99 -0.67
CA GLY A 77 10.94 -15.94 0.76
C GLY A 77 9.77 -15.43 1.62
N LEU A 78 8.55 -15.46 1.09
CA LEU A 78 7.30 -15.16 1.79
C LEU A 78 6.47 -16.43 1.99
N SER A 79 5.75 -16.52 3.12
CA SER A 79 4.80 -17.61 3.36
C SER A 79 3.50 -17.12 4.01
N SER A 80 2.46 -16.94 3.19
CA SER A 80 1.20 -16.31 3.61
C SER A 80 1.39 -14.86 4.10
N PRO A 81 1.78 -13.94 3.20
CA PRO A 81 1.82 -12.51 3.49
C PRO A 81 0.39 -12.01 3.76
N ARG A 82 0.19 -11.30 4.87
CA ARG A 82 -1.15 -10.79 5.26
C ARG A 82 -1.25 -9.27 5.17
N GLY A 83 -0.69 -8.58 6.15
CA GLY A 83 -0.68 -7.12 6.25
C GLY A 83 0.58 -6.51 5.67
N LEU A 84 0.42 -5.28 5.17
CA LEU A 84 1.50 -4.42 4.68
C LEU A 84 1.48 -3.10 5.43
N SER A 85 2.66 -2.53 5.69
CA SER A 85 2.79 -1.16 6.18
C SER A 85 4.06 -0.51 5.63
N LEU A 86 4.01 0.79 5.38
CA LEU A 86 5.19 1.56 4.98
C LEU A 86 5.79 2.22 6.22
N LEU A 87 7.10 2.05 6.36
CA LEU A 87 7.90 2.70 7.39
C LEU A 87 8.33 4.10 6.91
N PRO A 88 8.55 5.06 7.83
CA PRO A 88 8.96 6.44 7.49
C PRO A 88 10.22 6.52 6.61
N GLU A 89 11.10 5.53 6.69
CA GLU A 89 12.34 5.42 5.94
C GLU A 89 12.13 4.90 4.50
N GLY A 90 10.87 4.78 4.06
CA GLY A 90 10.52 4.26 2.73
C GLY A 90 10.72 2.74 2.61
N GLN A 91 10.74 2.02 3.72
CA GLN A 91 10.79 0.56 3.77
C GLN A 91 9.37 -0.02 3.83
N LEU A 92 9.22 -1.26 3.37
CA LEU A 92 7.97 -2.00 3.40
C LEU A 92 8.04 -3.10 4.46
N ALA A 93 7.17 -3.03 5.46
CA ALA A 93 6.95 -4.10 6.42
C ALA A 93 5.84 -5.04 5.91
N VAL A 94 6.11 -6.34 5.95
CA VAL A 94 5.17 -7.40 5.54
C VAL A 94 5.01 -8.38 6.70
N SER A 95 3.77 -8.63 7.13
CA SER A 95 3.51 -9.70 8.09
C SER A 95 3.50 -11.06 7.37
N ASP A 96 4.50 -11.88 7.61
CA ASP A 96 4.68 -13.20 7.02
C ASP A 96 4.20 -14.27 8.02
N SER A 97 2.95 -14.69 7.87
CA SER A 97 2.25 -15.39 8.95
C SER A 97 2.68 -16.85 9.13
N MET A 98 3.05 -17.55 8.06
CA MET A 98 3.52 -18.94 8.15
C MET A 98 5.02 -19.02 8.41
N HIS A 99 5.78 -17.93 8.23
CA HIS A 99 7.14 -17.82 8.76
C HIS A 99 7.20 -17.19 10.16
N HIS A 100 6.06 -16.89 10.80
CA HIS A 100 6.00 -16.30 12.14
C HIS A 100 6.86 -15.04 12.33
N CYS A 101 6.99 -14.20 11.30
CA CYS A 101 7.88 -13.03 11.36
C CYS A 101 7.32 -11.84 10.61
N ILE A 102 7.91 -10.67 10.88
CA ILE A 102 7.73 -9.47 10.06
C ILE A 102 8.98 -9.32 9.20
N LYS A 103 8.81 -9.22 7.89
CA LYS A 103 9.92 -8.99 6.96
C LYS A 103 9.91 -7.53 6.52
N ILE A 104 11.08 -6.90 6.58
CA ILE A 104 11.27 -5.52 6.15
C ILE A 104 12.05 -5.52 4.85
N TYR A 105 11.45 -4.98 3.79
CA TYR A 105 12.04 -4.86 2.47
C TYR A 105 12.42 -3.42 2.19
N ARG A 106 13.52 -3.22 1.45
CA ARG A 106 13.82 -1.93 0.86
C ARG A 106 12.82 -1.69 -0.27
N TYR A 107 12.04 -0.62 -0.17
CA TYR A 107 11.04 -0.27 -1.16
C TYR A 107 11.44 0.96 -1.97
N LYS A 108 11.48 2.14 -1.34
CA LYS A 108 11.99 3.38 -1.92
C LYS A 108 13.01 3.99 -0.98
N ALA A 109 14.20 4.31 -1.47
CA ALA A 109 15.16 5.05 -0.67
C ALA A 109 14.63 6.47 -0.44
N THR A 110 14.57 6.92 0.82
CA THR A 110 14.37 8.33 1.12
C THR A 110 15.54 9.11 0.54
N GLN A 111 15.29 10.14 -0.29
CA GLN A 111 16.33 11.04 -0.79
C GLN A 111 16.81 12.00 0.31
N GLY A 112 17.39 11.47 1.40
CA GLY A 112 17.77 12.26 2.55
C GLY A 112 18.85 11.59 3.37
N GLN A 113 20.01 11.35 2.74
CA GLN A 113 21.33 11.23 3.36
C GLN A 113 22.38 11.10 2.24
N ARG A 114 22.60 12.22 1.55
CA ARG A 114 23.90 12.53 0.94
C ARG A 114 24.32 13.84 1.59
N GLU A 115 25.03 13.71 2.70
CA GLU A 115 25.95 14.77 3.17
C GLU A 115 27.31 14.52 2.50
#